data_AF-A0AAD8KKC2-F1
#
_entry.id   AF-A0AAD8KKC2-F1
#
_cell.length_a   1.000
_cell.length_b   1.000
_cell.length_c   1.000
_cell.angle_alpha   90.00
_cell.angle_beta   90.00
_cell.angle_gamma   90.00
#
_symmetry.space_group_name_H-M   'P 1'
#
loop_
_entity.id
_entity.type
_entity.pdbx_description
1 polymer ?
#
loop_
_entity_poly.entity_id
_entity_poly.type
_entity_poly.pdbx_seq_one_letter_code
_entity_poly.pdbx_strand_id
1 'polypeptide(L)'
;MASDYSKNIVAELESASQLRAAGFFTTRRPWLDLYGVNVRPVAPFGSAYNRPVVDSSLIHRCLPDELLFEIFARMSPYNLGKAACVCRKWRNIVRNPVFWRNACLKAWQISGAVENYKLMQSNYDSSWRKIWLSRPRVRMDGKFQMFVGFICLYEFCFC
;
A
#
# COMPACT_ATOMS: atom_id res chain seq x y z
N MET A 1 -60.99 21.38 -16.04
CA MET A 1 -60.00 20.30 -16.23
C MET A 1 -58.54 20.74 -16.03
N ALA A 2 -58.19 22.04 -15.94
CA ALA A 2 -56.80 22.49 -15.71
C ALA A 2 -56.32 22.41 -14.25
N SER A 3 -57.23 22.32 -13.28
CA SER A 3 -56.91 22.36 -11.84
C SER A 3 -56.30 21.07 -11.31
N ASP A 4 -56.55 19.92 -11.93
CA ASP A 4 -56.00 18.65 -11.45
C ASP A 4 -54.63 18.36 -12.05
N TYR A 5 -54.32 18.98 -13.20
CA TYR A 5 -52.99 18.95 -13.81
C TYR A 5 -51.97 19.73 -12.97
N SER A 6 -52.33 20.92 -12.45
CA SER A 6 -51.44 21.71 -11.59
C SER A 6 -51.13 21.02 -10.26
N LYS A 7 -52.12 20.33 -9.66
CA LYS A 7 -51.93 19.53 -8.45
C LYS A 7 -50.98 18.35 -8.68
N ASN A 8 -51.08 17.68 -9.82
CA ASN A 8 -50.15 16.60 -10.19
C ASN A 8 -48.71 17.10 -10.38
N ILE A 9 -48.52 18.29 -10.96
CA ILE A 9 -47.18 18.89 -11.10
C ILE A 9 -46.57 19.23 -9.75
N VAL A 10 -47.36 19.79 -8.82
CA VAL A 10 -46.88 20.11 -7.46
C VAL A 10 -46.53 18.83 -6.70
N ALA A 11 -47.36 17.79 -6.81
CA ALA A 11 -47.10 16.49 -6.20
C ALA A 11 -45.84 15.80 -6.77
N GLU A 12 -45.62 15.86 -8.09
CA GLU A 12 -44.37 15.37 -8.70
C GLU A 12 -43.15 16.18 -8.27
N LEU A 13 -43.27 17.51 -8.16
CA LEU A 13 -42.17 18.37 -7.73
C LEU A 13 -41.80 18.12 -6.26
N GLU A 14 -42.80 17.94 -5.39
CA GLU A 14 -42.62 17.54 -4.00
C GLU A 14 -41.98 16.16 -3.91
N SER A 15 -42.43 15.18 -4.70
CA SER A 15 -41.84 13.83 -4.78
C SER A 15 -40.38 13.88 -5.27
N ALA A 16 -40.07 14.70 -6.28
CA ALA A 16 -38.72 14.89 -6.80
C ALA A 16 -37.81 15.62 -5.78
N SER A 17 -38.35 16.55 -5.01
CA SER A 17 -37.62 17.21 -3.91
C SER A 17 -37.37 16.25 -2.75
N GLN A 18 -38.33 15.38 -2.43
CA GLN A 18 -38.18 14.31 -1.45
C GLN A 18 -37.18 13.26 -1.92
N LEU A 19 -37.06 12.99 -3.23
CA LEU A 19 -36.00 12.13 -3.79
C LEU A 19 -34.61 12.79 -3.75
N ARG A 20 -34.51 14.14 -3.81
CA ARG A 20 -33.24 14.83 -3.54
C ARG A 20 -32.89 14.85 -2.05
N ALA A 21 -33.89 14.95 -1.17
CA ALA A 21 -33.74 14.99 0.28
C ALA A 21 -33.57 13.60 0.92
N ALA A 22 -34.18 12.57 0.32
CA ALA A 22 -33.87 11.16 0.52
C ALA A 22 -32.50 10.95 -0.10
N GLY A 23 -31.49 11.34 0.68
CA GLY A 23 -30.12 11.44 0.24
C GLY A 23 -29.82 10.30 -0.70
N PHE A 24 -29.56 10.65 -1.97
CA PHE A 24 -28.72 9.83 -2.81
C PHE A 24 -27.69 9.26 -1.88
N PHE A 25 -27.63 7.93 -1.82
CA PHE A 25 -26.60 7.24 -1.07
C PHE A 25 -25.29 7.78 -1.59
N THR A 26 -24.82 8.88 -0.99
CA THR A 26 -23.48 9.37 -1.09
C THR A 26 -22.78 8.26 -0.38
N THR A 27 -22.46 7.21 -1.14
CA THR A 27 -21.59 6.13 -0.74
C THR A 27 -20.48 6.86 -0.02
N ARG A 28 -20.42 6.75 1.31
CA ARG A 28 -19.39 7.45 2.07
C ARG A 28 -18.12 6.82 1.57
N ARG A 29 -17.46 7.49 0.63
CA ARG A 29 -16.23 7.06 0.00
C ARG A 29 -15.17 7.46 1.00
N PRO A 30 -14.69 6.53 1.85
CA PRO A 30 -13.87 6.94 2.99
C PRO A 30 -12.55 7.57 2.52
N TRP A 31 -12.14 7.31 1.27
CA TRP A 31 -11.00 7.95 0.63
C TRP A 31 -11.27 9.40 0.21
N LEU A 32 -12.52 9.76 -0.10
CA LEU A 32 -12.91 11.14 -0.43
C LEU A 32 -12.74 12.03 0.81
N ASP A 33 -13.08 11.49 1.98
CA ASP A 33 -12.91 12.14 3.29
C ASP A 33 -11.43 12.32 3.68
N LEU A 34 -10.49 11.69 2.95
CA LEU A 34 -9.05 11.91 3.12
C LEU A 34 -8.53 13.13 2.35
N TYR A 35 -9.27 13.61 1.34
CA TYR A 35 -8.84 14.77 0.55
C TYR A 35 -9.03 16.08 1.33
N GLY A 36 -8.08 17.01 1.16
CA GLY A 36 -8.16 18.33 1.80
C GLY A 36 -7.86 18.35 3.30
N VAL A 37 -7.58 17.19 3.92
CA VAL A 37 -7.21 17.11 5.34
C VAL A 37 -5.69 17.27 5.50
N ASN A 38 -5.26 18.38 6.11
CA ASN A 38 -3.86 18.63 6.37
C ASN A 38 -3.38 17.83 7.60
N VAL A 39 -2.54 16.82 7.36
CA VAL A 39 -1.95 15.99 8.43
C VAL A 39 -0.86 16.80 9.12
N ARG A 40 -1.03 17.07 10.42
CA ARG A 40 -0.01 17.75 11.21
C ARG A 40 1.28 16.91 11.20
N PRO A 41 2.45 17.50 10.89
CA PRO A 41 3.72 16.79 10.98
C PRO A 41 3.91 16.19 12.36
N VAL A 42 4.36 14.93 12.42
CA VAL A 42 4.74 14.29 13.70
C VAL A 42 5.87 15.13 14.30
N ALA A 43 5.67 15.65 15.52
CA ALA A 43 6.67 16.45 16.19
C ALA A 43 8.00 15.67 16.28
N PRO A 44 9.16 16.31 16.03
CA PRO A 44 10.46 15.68 16.22
C PRO A 44 10.57 15.11 17.63
N PHE A 45 11.28 13.98 17.74
CA PHE A 45 11.46 13.21 18.97
C PHE A 45 12.03 14.13 20.07
N GLY A 46 11.19 14.51 21.04
CA GLY A 46 11.58 15.44 22.10
C GLY A 46 10.53 15.73 23.17
N SER A 47 9.34 15.12 23.08
CA SER A 47 8.35 15.23 24.14
C SER A 47 8.23 13.92 24.89
N ALA A 48 8.90 13.87 26.05
CA ALA A 48 8.91 12.75 27.00
C ALA A 48 7.55 12.51 27.69
N TYR A 49 6.43 12.93 27.08
CA TYR A 49 5.11 12.59 27.59
C TYR A 49 4.66 11.28 26.96
N ASN A 50 4.28 10.32 27.80
CA ASN A 50 3.60 9.07 27.44
C ASN A 50 2.18 9.34 26.88
N ARG A 51 2.03 10.13 25.81
CA ARG A 51 0.76 10.10 25.07
C ARG A 51 0.77 8.85 24.22
N PRO A 52 -0.35 8.11 24.17
CA PRO A 52 -0.49 7.03 23.21
C PRO A 52 -0.16 7.60 21.82
N VAL A 53 0.74 6.93 21.11
CA VAL A 53 1.13 7.30 19.74
C VAL A 53 -0.10 7.08 18.86
N VAL A 54 -0.96 8.10 18.79
CA VAL A 54 -2.09 8.10 17.87
C VAL A 54 -1.51 8.27 16.47
N ASP A 55 -1.68 7.27 15.62
CA ASP A 55 -1.21 7.32 14.23
C ASP A 55 -1.76 8.59 13.56
N SER A 56 -0.87 9.47 13.13
CA SER A 56 -1.26 10.77 12.55
C SER A 56 -1.86 10.60 11.16
N SER A 57 -1.53 9.50 10.48
CA SER A 57 -2.02 9.28 9.12
C SER A 57 -3.47 8.79 9.16
N LEU A 58 -4.28 9.40 8.31
CA LEU A 58 -5.69 9.05 8.18
C LEU A 58 -5.86 7.66 7.53
N ILE A 59 -4.95 7.31 6.62
CA ILE A 59 -4.94 5.99 5.95
C ILE A 59 -4.76 4.88 6.97
N HIS A 60 -3.84 5.02 7.94
CA HIS A 60 -3.63 3.98 8.96
C HIS A 60 -4.77 3.86 9.98
N ARG A 61 -5.63 4.88 10.10
CA ARG A 61 -6.84 4.79 10.94
C ARG A 61 -7.97 4.08 10.20
N CYS A 62 -8.08 4.31 8.90
CA CYS A 62 -9.14 3.72 8.08
C CYS A 62 -8.80 2.31 7.59
N LEU A 63 -7.51 1.97 7.47
CA LEU A 63 -7.06 0.69 6.92
C LEU A 63 -6.33 -0.13 8.01
N PRO A 64 -6.91 -1.27 8.42
CA PRO A 64 -6.25 -2.25 9.28
C PRO A 64 -4.93 -2.76 8.68
N ASP A 65 -3.97 -3.08 9.55
CA ASP A 65 -2.63 -3.52 9.13
C ASP A 65 -2.69 -4.81 8.29
N GLU A 66 -3.60 -5.73 8.58
CA GLU A 66 -3.82 -6.97 7.82
C GLU A 66 -4.12 -6.73 6.34
N LEU A 67 -4.98 -5.75 6.05
CA LEU A 67 -5.30 -5.39 4.65
C LEU A 67 -4.11 -4.71 3.98
N LEU A 68 -3.35 -3.91 4.73
CA LEU A 68 -2.11 -3.31 4.22
C LEU A 68 -1.06 -4.38 3.90
N PHE A 69 -0.94 -5.43 4.74
CA PHE A 69 -0.11 -6.60 4.46
C PHE A 69 -0.53 -7.31 3.18
N GLU A 70 -1.82 -7.54 2.98
CA GLU A 70 -2.33 -8.21 1.78
C GLU A 70 -2.12 -7.38 0.51
N ILE A 71 -2.32 -6.06 0.58
CA ILE A 71 -2.00 -5.15 -0.53
C ILE A 71 -0.52 -5.27 -0.88
N PHE A 72 0.36 -5.23 0.13
CA PHE A 72 1.80 -5.33 -0.08
C PHE A 72 2.24 -6.70 -0.61
N ALA A 73 1.57 -7.78 -0.21
CA ALA A 73 1.84 -9.12 -0.70
C ALA A 73 1.57 -9.26 -2.22
N ARG A 74 0.67 -8.44 -2.77
CA ARG A 74 0.33 -8.40 -4.20
C ARG A 74 1.23 -7.48 -5.03
N MET A 75 1.99 -6.58 -4.39
CA MET A 75 2.88 -5.65 -5.10
C MET A 75 4.13 -6.35 -5.63
N SER A 76 4.71 -5.77 -6.69
CA SER A 76 6.03 -6.19 -7.16
C SER A 76 7.11 -5.81 -6.13
N PRO A 77 8.22 -6.56 -6.03
CA PRO A 77 9.31 -6.25 -5.09
C PRO A 77 9.93 -4.87 -5.30
N TYR A 78 9.87 -4.35 -6.54
CA TYR A 78 10.30 -2.99 -6.86
C TYR A 78 9.36 -1.93 -6.28
N ASN A 79 8.05 -2.14 -6.39
CA ASN A 79 7.05 -1.25 -5.80
C ASN A 79 7.07 -1.33 -4.26
N LEU A 80 7.39 -2.50 -3.68
CA LEU A 80 7.64 -2.64 -2.24
C LEU A 80 8.83 -1.78 -1.77
N GLY A 81 9.90 -1.72 -2.56
CA GLY A 81 11.03 -0.82 -2.30
C GLY A 81 10.59 0.65 -2.25
N LYS A 82 9.80 1.11 -3.23
CA LYS A 82 9.24 2.47 -3.24
C LYS A 82 8.29 2.72 -2.07
N ALA A 83 7.44 1.75 -1.74
CA ALA A 83 6.51 1.85 -0.61
C ALA A 83 7.23 2.03 0.74
N ALA A 84 8.40 1.42 0.92
CA ALA A 84 9.21 1.58 2.12
C ALA A 84 9.74 3.02 2.33
N CYS A 85 9.74 3.86 1.28
CA CYS A 85 10.17 5.25 1.38
C CYS A 85 9.00 6.23 1.67
N VAL A 86 7.74 5.75 1.75
CA VAL A 86 6.55 6.60 2.00
C VAL A 86 6.45 7.06 3.45
N CYS A 87 6.53 6.14 4.40
CA CYS A 87 6.49 6.45 5.83
C CYS A 87 7.22 5.38 6.66
N ARG A 88 7.51 5.70 7.93
CA ARG A 88 8.18 4.76 8.86
C ARG A 88 7.38 3.47 9.08
N LYS A 89 6.05 3.56 9.18
CA LYS A 89 5.19 2.38 9.36
C LYS A 89 5.27 1.44 8.16
N TRP A 90 5.21 1.97 6.94
CA TRP A 90 5.36 1.18 5.72
C TRP A 90 6.77 0.57 5.61
N ARG A 91 7.81 1.34 5.95
CA ARG A 91 9.19 0.84 6.05
C ARG A 91 9.30 -0.37 6.99
N ASN A 92 8.64 -0.31 8.14
CA ASN A 92 8.64 -1.41 9.12
C ASN A 92 7.86 -2.64 8.62
N ILE A 93 6.71 -2.44 7.98
CA ILE A 93 5.93 -3.54 7.40
C ILE A 93 6.73 -4.24 6.30
N VAL A 94 7.32 -3.49 5.35
CA VAL A 94 8.10 -4.04 4.23
C VAL A 94 9.34 -4.82 4.70
N ARG A 95 9.85 -4.58 5.91
CA ARG A 95 10.94 -5.38 6.50
C ARG A 95 10.53 -6.83 6.80
N ASN A 96 9.23 -7.15 6.81
CA ASN A 96 8.78 -8.51 7.04
C ASN A 96 9.38 -9.48 5.99
N PRO A 97 10.03 -10.58 6.42
CA PRO A 97 10.71 -11.50 5.50
C PRO A 97 9.77 -12.22 4.55
N VAL A 98 8.46 -12.32 4.85
CA VAL A 98 7.47 -13.03 4.02
C VAL A 98 7.38 -12.43 2.61
N PHE A 99 7.42 -11.10 2.49
CA PHE A 99 7.39 -10.42 1.19
C PHE A 99 8.57 -10.83 0.32
N TRP A 100 9.78 -10.81 0.89
CA TRP A 100 11.01 -11.12 0.19
C TRP A 100 11.14 -12.62 -0.09
N ARG A 101 10.66 -13.48 0.81
CA ARG A 101 10.57 -14.94 0.58
C ARG A 101 9.72 -15.24 -0.65
N ASN A 102 8.50 -14.69 -0.69
CA ASN A 102 7.58 -14.92 -1.81
C ASN A 102 8.14 -14.38 -3.12
N ALA A 103 8.81 -13.23 -3.08
CA ALA A 103 9.53 -12.67 -4.22
C ALA A 103 10.63 -13.61 -4.71
N CYS A 104 11.51 -14.08 -3.82
CA CYS A 104 12.60 -15.00 -4.16
C CYS A 104 12.08 -16.31 -4.75
N LEU A 105 11.06 -16.91 -4.12
CA LEU A 105 10.47 -18.15 -4.60
C LEU A 105 9.83 -17.98 -5.98
N LYS A 106 9.26 -16.81 -6.31
CA LYS A 106 8.72 -16.51 -7.64
C LYS A 106 9.82 -16.23 -8.68
N ALA A 107 10.90 -15.55 -8.32
CA ALA A 107 11.96 -15.19 -9.26
C ALA A 107 12.91 -16.36 -9.59
N TRP A 108 13.21 -17.22 -8.61
CA TRP A 108 14.12 -18.36 -8.77
C TRP A 108 13.39 -19.70 -8.63
N GLN A 109 12.24 -19.83 -9.31
CA GLN A 109 11.47 -21.08 -9.35
C GLN A 109 12.29 -22.24 -9.92
N ILE A 110 13.18 -21.97 -10.88
CA ILE A 110 14.01 -22.97 -11.58
C ILE A 110 14.93 -23.74 -10.63
N SER A 111 15.52 -23.07 -9.63
CA SER A 111 16.38 -23.72 -8.64
C SER A 111 15.60 -24.62 -7.66
N GLY A 112 14.27 -24.53 -7.64
CA GLY A 112 13.42 -25.25 -6.70
C GLY A 112 13.34 -24.57 -5.31
N ALA A 113 12.21 -24.76 -4.63
CA ALA A 113 11.97 -24.12 -3.33
C ALA A 113 12.98 -24.57 -2.26
N VAL A 114 13.24 -25.88 -2.16
CA VAL A 114 14.13 -26.47 -1.14
C VAL A 114 15.55 -25.92 -1.24
N GLU A 115 16.08 -25.80 -2.46
CA GLU A 115 17.43 -25.25 -2.69
C GLU A 115 17.51 -23.78 -2.31
N ASN A 116 16.46 -23.01 -2.57
CA ASN A 116 16.38 -21.62 -2.14
C ASN A 116 16.38 -21.48 -0.60
N TYR A 117 15.74 -22.40 0.13
CA TYR A 117 15.82 -22.43 1.60
C TYR A 117 17.22 -22.81 2.10
N LYS A 118 17.87 -23.80 1.48
CA LYS A 118 19.24 -24.17 1.84
C LYS A 118 20.21 -23.01 1.64
N LEU A 119 20.15 -22.36 0.47
CA LEU A 119 21.00 -21.21 0.18
C LEU A 119 20.73 -20.05 1.15
N MET A 120 19.47 -19.82 1.51
CA MET A 120 19.08 -18.80 2.48
C MET A 120 19.74 -19.02 3.84
N GLN A 121 19.77 -20.28 4.30
CA GLN A 121 20.36 -20.64 5.58
C GLN A 121 21.89 -20.60 5.55
N SER A 122 22.52 -21.08 4.47
CA SER A 122 23.98 -21.23 4.41
C SER A 122 24.73 -19.94 4.06
N ASN A 123 24.20 -19.11 3.15
CA ASN A 123 24.98 -18.05 2.51
C ASN A 123 24.50 -16.62 2.84
N TYR A 124 23.34 -16.47 3.49
CA TYR A 124 22.68 -15.17 3.63
C TYR A 124 22.14 -14.87 5.03
N ASP A 125 22.72 -15.46 6.07
CA ASP A 125 22.35 -15.24 7.48
C ASP A 125 20.85 -15.36 7.75
N SER A 126 20.18 -16.32 7.09
CA SER A 126 18.73 -16.50 7.15
C SER A 126 17.86 -15.31 6.66
N SER A 127 18.42 -14.39 5.87
CA SER A 127 17.71 -13.19 5.39
C SER A 127 17.28 -13.29 3.93
N TRP A 128 15.98 -13.46 3.70
CA TRP A 128 15.38 -13.42 2.35
C TRP A 128 15.63 -12.12 1.60
N ARG A 129 15.69 -11.00 2.32
CA ARG A 129 15.95 -9.68 1.73
C ARG A 129 17.36 -9.60 1.16
N LYS A 130 18.37 -10.14 1.87
CA LYS A 130 19.76 -10.19 1.36
C LYS A 130 19.87 -11.03 0.10
N ILE A 131 19.15 -12.16 0.02
CA ILE A 131 19.09 -12.99 -1.19
C ILE A 131 18.53 -12.21 -2.36
N TRP A 132 17.40 -11.52 -2.15
CA TRP A 132 16.75 -10.74 -3.20
C TRP A 132 17.65 -9.65 -3.78
N LEU A 133 18.45 -9.01 -2.93
CA LEU A 133 19.33 -7.91 -3.33
C LEU A 133 20.63 -8.39 -3.98
N SER A 134 21.19 -9.51 -3.51
CA SER A 134 22.50 -9.99 -3.94
C SER A 134 22.47 -10.88 -5.18
N ARG A 135 21.39 -11.63 -5.41
CA ARG A 135 21.32 -12.57 -6.52
C ARG A 135 21.07 -11.85 -7.86
N PRO A 136 21.87 -12.12 -8.91
CA PRO A 136 21.60 -11.64 -10.26
C PRO A 136 20.26 -12.14 -10.77
N ARG A 137 19.52 -11.29 -11.49
CA ARG A 137 18.26 -11.64 -12.16
C ARG A 137 18.46 -11.57 -13.66
N VAL A 138 18.29 -12.70 -14.34
CA VAL A 138 18.25 -12.73 -15.81
C VAL A 138 16.87 -12.23 -16.23
N ARG A 139 16.82 -11.08 -16.90
CA ARG A 139 15.59 -10.52 -17.46
C ARG A 139 15.44 -11.09 -18.87
N MET A 140 14.38 -11.84 -19.14
CA MET A 140 14.14 -12.46 -20.46
C MET A 140 13.51 -11.48 -21.48
N ASP A 141 13.31 -10.21 -21.10
CA ASP A 141 12.75 -9.15 -21.95
C ASP A 141 13.76 -8.67 -23.01
N GLY A 142 14.32 -9.55 -23.85
CA GLY A 142 15.04 -9.25 -25.11
C GLY A 142 16.22 -8.26 -25.07
N LYS A 143 16.56 -7.71 -23.91
CA LYS A 143 17.63 -6.77 -23.68
C LYS A 143 18.55 -7.43 -22.66
N PHE A 144 19.74 -7.82 -23.11
CA PHE A 144 20.86 -8.15 -22.26
C PHE A 144 21.32 -6.89 -21.50
N GLN A 145 20.49 -6.38 -20.59
CA GLN A 145 20.90 -5.38 -19.61
C GLN A 145 21.60 -6.12 -18.48
N MET A 146 22.80 -6.59 -18.78
CA MET A 146 23.81 -6.98 -17.82
C MET A 146 23.92 -5.87 -16.76
N PHE A 147 23.76 -6.22 -15.49
CA PHE A 147 24.28 -5.46 -14.34
C PHE A 147 23.75 -4.04 -14.04
N VAL A 148 22.48 -3.71 -14.30
CA VAL A 148 21.92 -2.42 -13.80
C VAL A 148 20.69 -2.63 -12.91
N GLY A 149 20.91 -3.31 -11.79
CA GLY A 149 19.92 -3.39 -10.70
C GLY A 149 20.50 -3.16 -9.31
N PHE A 150 21.81 -2.89 -9.22
CA PHE A 150 22.52 -2.73 -7.95
C PHE A 150 22.48 -1.29 -7.40
N ILE A 151 22.30 -0.27 -8.25
CA ILE A 151 22.53 1.14 -7.82
C ILE A 151 21.23 1.87 -7.43
N CYS A 152 20.11 1.70 -8.16
CA CYS A 152 18.91 2.53 -7.89
C CYS A 152 18.11 2.18 -6.63
N LEU A 153 18.35 1.03 -5.99
CA LEU A 153 17.67 0.67 -4.73
C LEU A 153 18.51 1.01 -3.48
N TYR A 154 19.83 1.18 -3.63
CA TYR A 154 20.73 1.51 -2.53
C TYR A 154 20.77 3.01 -2.23
N GLU A 155 20.75 3.86 -3.26
CA GLU A 155 20.85 5.32 -3.07
C GLU A 155 19.53 5.98 -2.64
N PHE A 156 18.37 5.49 -3.09
CA PHE A 156 17.11 6.24 -2.91
C PHE A 156 16.26 5.86 -1.68
N CYS A 157 16.57 4.76 -0.97
CA CYS A 157 15.73 4.32 0.16
C CYS A 157 16.53 3.99 1.44
N PHE A 158 17.81 4.33 1.50
CA PHE A 158 18.71 4.03 2.64
C PHE A 158 19.22 5.27 3.39
N CYS A 159 18.49 6.39 3.31
CA CYS A 159 18.37 7.37 4.39
C CYS A 159 16.98 7.21 5.06
#